data_AF-A0A6N4ABA9-F1
#
_entry.id   AF-A0A6N4ABA9-F1
#
_cell.length_a   1.000
_cell.length_b   1.000
_cell.length_c   1.000
_cell.angle_alpha   90.00
_cell.angle_beta   90.00
_cell.angle_gamma   90.00
#
_symmetry.space_group_name_H-M   'P 1'
#
loop_
_entity.id
_entity.type
_entity.pdbx_description
1 polymer ?
#
loop_
_entity_poly.entity_id
_entity_poly.type
_entity_poly.pdbx_seq_one_letter_code
_entity_poly.pdbx_strand_id
1 'polypeptide(L)'
;MNPFYDISVDENLPDDSLKLKNLGLERIFAITGGGRGSDFWGTGRTSNRTTHYTKTVPEDYDNLFAHKIRDWKPVYELNKVLEYHFGHYCNTSVLQSENFLKHIRYIILPRLKKLNRSEVQVDLVEQWLKTKENNDEKGKVGQVVNNNTIQMGDIHAPIQFQQNSNNSIQNQSNHYHKDDIQKVFELLSKDIQNVNEKIREDFAMEMDYAVMQLNRGKDIKQQLLNLGTLMRDVGLGVFTNVVASPICEVIKPSLGL
;
A
#
# COMPACT_ATOMS: atom_id res chain seq x y z
N MET A 1 -16.02 -14.19 -2.82
CA MET A 1 -14.60 -14.00 -3.19
C MET A 1 -13.91 -13.28 -2.04
N ASN A 2 -12.70 -13.69 -1.65
CA ASN A 2 -12.00 -13.11 -0.49
C ASN A 2 -11.30 -11.80 -0.94
N PRO A 3 -11.63 -10.63 -0.37
CA PRO A 3 -11.07 -9.34 -0.83
C PRO A 3 -9.59 -9.18 -0.51
N PHE A 4 -9.03 -9.97 0.42
CA PHE A 4 -7.64 -9.84 0.87
C PHE A 4 -6.61 -10.20 -0.21
N TYR A 5 -6.98 -10.97 -1.23
CA TYR A 5 -6.00 -11.51 -2.17
C TYR A 5 -6.35 -11.16 -3.62
N ASP A 6 -5.30 -10.95 -4.43
CA ASP A 6 -5.42 -11.01 -5.87
C ASP A 6 -5.61 -12.46 -6.32
N ILE A 7 -6.78 -12.73 -6.92
CA ILE A 7 -7.18 -14.04 -7.41
C ILE A 7 -7.17 -13.96 -8.94
N SER A 8 -6.46 -14.89 -9.59
CA SER A 8 -6.42 -14.97 -11.05
C SER A 8 -7.79 -15.25 -11.63
N VAL A 9 -7.99 -14.84 -12.88
CA VAL A 9 -9.15 -15.31 -13.67
C VAL A 9 -8.90 -16.75 -14.13
N ASP A 10 -7.65 -17.09 -14.44
CA ASP A 10 -7.26 -18.41 -14.94
C ASP A 10 -7.09 -19.44 -13.82
N GLU A 11 -7.59 -20.66 -14.05
CA GLU A 11 -7.44 -21.79 -13.12
C GLU A 11 -6.03 -22.41 -13.18
N ASN A 12 -5.31 -22.26 -14.29
CA ASN A 12 -4.00 -22.86 -14.50
C ASN A 12 -2.92 -21.78 -14.42
N LEU A 13 -2.52 -21.46 -13.19
CA LEU A 13 -1.39 -20.57 -12.95
C LEU A 13 -0.08 -21.37 -12.89
N PRO A 14 1.03 -20.78 -13.36
CA PRO A 14 2.36 -21.27 -13.04
C PRO A 14 2.60 -21.27 -11.53
N ASP A 15 3.40 -22.22 -11.03
CA ASP A 15 3.74 -22.33 -9.60
C ASP A 15 4.44 -21.07 -9.07
N ASP A 16 5.21 -20.39 -9.92
CA ASP A 16 5.94 -19.16 -9.61
C ASP A 16 5.08 -17.89 -9.69
N SER A 17 3.77 -18.02 -9.99
CA SER A 17 2.88 -16.85 -10.08
C SER A 17 2.66 -16.22 -8.72
N LEU A 18 2.67 -14.89 -8.65
CA LEU A 18 2.33 -14.15 -7.42
C LEU A 18 0.83 -14.18 -7.11
N LYS A 19 -0.05 -14.47 -8.07
CA LYS A 19 -1.52 -14.51 -7.87
C LYS A 19 -2.02 -15.81 -7.23
N LEU A 20 -3.14 -15.77 -6.53
CA LEU A 20 -3.81 -16.99 -6.07
C LEU A 20 -4.66 -17.60 -7.18
N LYS A 21 -4.66 -18.93 -7.27
CA LYS A 21 -5.54 -19.67 -8.17
C LYS A 21 -6.99 -19.43 -7.79
N ASN A 22 -7.85 -19.23 -8.80
CA ASN A 22 -9.28 -19.21 -8.60
C ASN A 22 -9.78 -20.61 -8.21
N LEU A 23 -10.46 -20.72 -7.06
CA LEU A 23 -11.08 -21.96 -6.62
C LEU A 23 -12.48 -22.16 -7.21
N GLY A 24 -13.03 -21.15 -7.92
CA GLY A 24 -14.37 -21.20 -8.49
C GLY A 24 -15.47 -21.17 -7.42
N LEU A 25 -16.69 -21.51 -7.83
CA LEU A 25 -17.87 -21.57 -6.95
C LEU A 25 -17.92 -22.84 -6.11
N GLU A 26 -17.34 -23.93 -6.62
CA GLU A 26 -17.36 -25.24 -6.00
C GLU A 26 -15.98 -25.90 -6.08
N ARG A 27 -15.61 -26.59 -5.00
CA ARG A 27 -14.37 -27.38 -4.91
C ARG A 27 -14.68 -28.84 -4.65
N ILE A 28 -13.76 -29.70 -5.08
CA ILE A 28 -13.80 -31.12 -4.77
C ILE A 28 -13.61 -31.31 -3.26
N PHE A 29 -14.59 -31.89 -2.61
CA PHE A 29 -14.56 -32.22 -1.18
C PHE A 29 -14.10 -33.65 -0.95
N ALA A 30 -14.67 -34.58 -1.72
CA ALA A 30 -14.37 -35.99 -1.62
C ALA A 30 -14.47 -36.64 -3.00
N ILE A 31 -13.60 -37.60 -3.24
CA ILE A 31 -13.74 -38.53 -4.36
C ILE A 31 -14.00 -39.89 -3.72
N THR A 32 -15.18 -40.45 -3.94
CA THR A 32 -15.56 -41.77 -3.45
C THR A 32 -15.56 -42.76 -4.62
N GLY A 33 -15.09 -43.97 -4.39
CA GLY A 33 -14.83 -44.93 -5.47
C GLY A 33 -13.44 -44.72 -6.11
N GLY A 34 -12.89 -45.81 -6.65
CA GLY A 34 -11.45 -45.91 -6.92
C GLY A 34 -10.80 -46.85 -5.91
N GLY A 35 -10.98 -48.16 -6.11
CA GLY A 35 -10.23 -49.14 -5.34
C GLY A 35 -8.73 -49.05 -5.67
N ARG A 36 -7.87 -49.22 -4.67
CA ARG A 36 -6.47 -49.62 -4.90
C ARG A 36 -6.49 -51.07 -5.41
N GLY A 37 -6.78 -51.25 -6.69
CA GLY A 37 -6.57 -52.53 -7.36
C GLY A 37 -5.08 -52.69 -7.64
N SER A 38 -4.35 -53.38 -6.77
CA SER A 38 -3.09 -54.00 -7.15
C SER A 38 -3.41 -55.33 -7.82
N ASP A 39 -3.88 -55.26 -9.06
CA ASP A 39 -4.12 -56.48 -9.83
C ASP A 39 -2.80 -56.89 -10.49
N PHE A 40 -2.09 -57.80 -9.83
CA PHE A 40 -0.91 -58.51 -10.37
C PHE A 40 -1.24 -59.36 -11.62
N TRP A 41 -2.51 -59.36 -12.08
CA TRP A 41 -3.01 -60.14 -13.22
C TRP A 41 -3.95 -59.36 -14.16
N GLY A 42 -3.85 -58.03 -14.22
CA GLY A 42 -4.23 -57.29 -15.44
C GLY A 42 -5.71 -57.16 -15.81
N THR A 43 -6.67 -57.49 -14.95
CA THR A 43 -8.11 -57.22 -15.23
C THR A 43 -8.60 -56.01 -14.43
N GLY A 44 -8.25 -54.81 -14.89
CA GLY A 44 -8.68 -53.57 -14.26
C GLY A 44 -10.20 -53.41 -14.29
N ARG A 45 -10.86 -53.55 -13.13
CA ARG A 45 -12.24 -53.09 -12.96
C ARG A 45 -12.25 -51.57 -13.04
N THR A 46 -12.89 -51.00 -14.07
CA THR A 46 -13.25 -49.59 -14.14
C THR A 46 -14.24 -49.28 -13.01
N SER A 47 -13.72 -48.94 -11.83
CA SER A 47 -14.55 -48.48 -10.74
C SER A 47 -15.02 -47.06 -11.04
N ASN A 48 -16.33 -46.83 -11.08
CA ASN A 48 -16.90 -45.50 -11.19
C ASN A 48 -16.41 -44.65 -10.01
N ARG A 49 -15.68 -43.58 -10.32
CA ARG A 49 -15.32 -42.54 -9.35
C ARG A 49 -16.46 -41.53 -9.30
N THR A 50 -16.99 -41.28 -8.12
CA THR A 50 -17.95 -40.19 -7.87
C THR A 50 -17.23 -39.06 -7.15
N THR A 51 -17.31 -37.86 -7.71
CA THR A 51 -16.72 -36.64 -7.14
C THR A 51 -17.83 -35.85 -6.45
N HIS A 52 -17.66 -35.58 -5.17
CA HIS A 52 -18.55 -34.73 -4.38
C HIS A 52 -17.97 -33.32 -4.31
N TYR A 53 -18.82 -32.35 -4.61
CA TYR A 53 -18.47 -30.94 -4.62
C TYR A 53 -19.05 -30.23 -3.41
N THR A 54 -18.34 -29.21 -2.93
CA THR A 54 -18.78 -28.31 -1.87
C THR A 54 -18.57 -26.87 -2.31
N LYS A 55 -19.43 -25.97 -1.84
CA LYS A 55 -19.29 -24.54 -2.15
C LYS A 55 -17.98 -24.00 -1.58
N THR A 56 -17.30 -23.16 -2.36
CA THR A 56 -16.07 -22.50 -1.94
C THR A 56 -16.37 -21.42 -0.90
N VAL A 57 -15.69 -21.51 0.25
CA VAL A 57 -15.83 -20.59 1.38
C VAL A 57 -14.62 -19.65 1.42
N PRO A 58 -14.71 -18.41 1.95
CA PRO A 58 -13.55 -17.52 2.08
C PRO A 58 -12.34 -18.14 2.79
N GLU A 59 -12.58 -19.03 3.74
CA GLU A 59 -11.55 -19.80 4.46
C GLU A 59 -10.73 -20.72 3.55
N ASP A 60 -11.31 -21.19 2.44
CA ASP A 60 -10.58 -22.02 1.48
C ASP A 60 -9.46 -21.21 0.80
N TYR A 61 -9.69 -19.92 0.56
CA TYR A 61 -8.66 -19.00 0.05
C TYR A 61 -7.57 -18.71 1.08
N ASP A 62 -7.92 -18.65 2.37
CA ASP A 62 -6.93 -18.51 3.45
C ASP A 62 -6.02 -19.73 3.55
N ASN A 63 -6.60 -20.93 3.41
CA ASN A 63 -5.82 -22.16 3.35
C ASN A 63 -4.93 -22.20 2.10
N LEU A 64 -5.47 -21.81 0.94
CA LEU A 64 -4.71 -21.74 -0.31
C LEU A 64 -3.52 -20.78 -0.18
N PHE A 65 -3.72 -19.62 0.44
CA PHE A 65 -2.67 -18.65 0.69
C PHE A 65 -1.60 -19.16 1.67
N ALA A 66 -2.01 -19.80 2.76
CA ALA A 66 -1.08 -20.42 3.70
C ALA A 66 -0.23 -21.54 3.04
N HIS A 67 -0.86 -22.36 2.19
CA HIS A 67 -0.16 -23.37 1.41
C HIS A 67 0.83 -22.75 0.42
N LYS A 68 0.43 -21.68 -0.26
CA LYS A 68 1.31 -20.95 -1.17
C LYS A 68 2.54 -20.40 -0.46
N ILE A 69 2.36 -19.79 0.72
CA ILE A 69 3.47 -19.30 1.54
C ILE A 69 4.43 -20.44 1.91
N ARG A 70 3.89 -21.57 2.36
CA ARG A 70 4.70 -22.75 2.73
C ARG A 70 5.51 -23.28 1.55
N ASP A 71 4.87 -23.41 0.39
CA ASP A 71 5.43 -24.08 -0.78
C ASP A 71 6.27 -23.14 -1.66
N TRP A 72 6.29 -21.84 -1.37
CA TRP A 72 6.99 -20.84 -2.17
C TRP A 72 8.49 -21.11 -2.24
N LYS A 73 9.01 -21.04 -3.47
CA LYS A 73 10.44 -21.12 -3.75
C LYS A 73 10.82 -20.05 -4.77
N PRO A 74 11.98 -19.39 -4.58
CA PRO A 74 12.89 -19.53 -3.45
C PRO A 74 12.37 -18.86 -2.17
N VAL A 75 12.71 -19.42 -1.00
CA VAL A 75 12.16 -18.99 0.31
C VAL A 75 12.47 -17.53 0.63
N TYR A 76 13.64 -17.01 0.23
CA TYR A 76 14.02 -15.61 0.46
C TYR A 76 13.19 -14.60 -0.35
N GLU A 77 12.44 -15.05 -1.35
CA GLU A 77 11.52 -14.19 -2.12
C GLU A 77 10.10 -14.17 -1.58
N LEU A 78 9.83 -14.86 -0.46
CA LEU A 78 8.51 -14.90 0.14
C LEU A 78 7.93 -13.50 0.42
N ASN A 79 8.79 -12.55 0.76
CA ASN A 79 8.40 -11.16 0.96
C ASN A 79 7.73 -10.55 -0.29
N LYS A 80 8.17 -10.92 -1.50
CA LYS A 80 7.56 -10.42 -2.74
C LYS A 80 6.09 -10.84 -2.85
N VAL A 81 5.76 -12.07 -2.43
CA VAL A 81 4.38 -12.58 -2.43
C VAL A 81 3.53 -11.80 -1.43
N LEU A 82 4.05 -11.59 -0.22
CA LEU A 82 3.36 -10.83 0.82
C LEU A 82 3.12 -9.37 0.39
N GLU A 83 4.14 -8.70 -0.15
CA GLU A 83 4.04 -7.33 -0.66
C GLU A 83 3.06 -7.22 -1.82
N TYR A 84 3.05 -8.18 -2.74
CA TYR A 84 2.13 -8.19 -3.88
C TYR A 84 0.66 -8.20 -3.42
N HIS A 85 0.32 -9.13 -2.53
CA HIS A 85 -1.05 -9.23 -2.00
C HIS A 85 -1.42 -8.05 -1.11
N PHE A 86 -0.48 -7.56 -0.29
CA PHE A 86 -0.67 -6.37 0.51
C PHE A 86 -0.94 -5.13 -0.35
N GLY A 87 -0.13 -4.90 -1.39
CA GLY A 87 -0.29 -3.80 -2.34
C GLY A 87 -1.62 -3.87 -3.09
N HIS A 88 -2.00 -5.06 -3.58
CA HIS A 88 -3.30 -5.27 -4.20
C HIS A 88 -4.47 -4.91 -3.27
N TYR A 89 -4.42 -5.35 -2.02
CA TYR A 89 -5.45 -5.05 -1.05
C TYR A 89 -5.51 -3.56 -0.72
N CYS A 90 -4.37 -2.89 -0.53
CA CYS A 90 -4.31 -1.45 -0.27
C CYS A 90 -4.84 -0.62 -1.45
N ASN A 91 -4.57 -1.04 -2.69
CA ASN A 91 -5.09 -0.37 -3.88
C ASN A 91 -6.61 -0.51 -4.02
N THR A 92 -7.16 -1.63 -3.56
CA THR A 92 -8.60 -1.92 -3.64
C THR A 92 -9.38 -1.32 -2.47
N SER A 93 -8.76 -1.24 -1.29
CA SER A 93 -9.39 -0.77 -0.04
C SER A 93 -8.64 0.45 0.50
N VAL A 94 -9.14 1.65 0.20
CA VAL A 94 -8.49 2.96 0.42
C VAL A 94 -8.05 3.22 1.87
N LEU A 95 -8.57 2.50 2.89
CA LEU A 95 -8.40 2.86 4.31
C LEU A 95 -8.19 1.67 5.26
N GLN A 96 -7.84 0.48 4.77
CA GLN A 96 -7.86 -0.74 5.61
C GLN A 96 -6.56 -1.55 5.65
N SER A 97 -5.39 -0.98 5.35
CA SER A 97 -4.10 -1.70 5.41
C SER A 97 -3.91 -2.51 6.71
N GLU A 98 -4.34 -1.95 7.86
CA GLU A 98 -4.32 -2.62 9.16
C GLU A 98 -5.13 -3.94 9.20
N ASN A 99 -6.24 -4.03 8.45
CA ASN A 99 -7.07 -5.24 8.40
C ASN A 99 -6.34 -6.40 7.72
N PHE A 100 -5.55 -6.11 6.68
CA PHE A 100 -4.71 -7.13 6.05
C PHE A 100 -3.64 -7.64 7.03
N LEU A 101 -2.95 -6.72 7.72
CA LEU A 101 -1.94 -7.11 8.70
C LEU A 101 -2.54 -7.96 9.84
N LYS A 102 -3.70 -7.56 10.36
CA LYS A 102 -4.47 -8.34 11.36
C LYS A 102 -4.87 -9.71 10.80
N HIS A 103 -5.32 -9.78 9.54
CA HIS A 103 -5.67 -11.03 8.88
C HIS A 103 -4.48 -11.98 8.78
N ILE A 104 -3.32 -11.48 8.34
CA ILE A 104 -2.08 -12.28 8.31
C ILE A 104 -1.71 -12.77 9.71
N ARG A 105 -1.73 -11.88 10.71
CA ARG A 105 -1.31 -12.20 12.09
C ARG A 105 -2.23 -13.20 12.79
N TYR A 106 -3.55 -13.05 12.66
CA TYR A 106 -4.52 -13.81 13.45
C TYR A 106 -5.15 -14.99 12.70
N ILE A 107 -5.13 -14.99 11.36
CA ILE A 107 -5.77 -16.05 10.56
C ILE A 107 -4.72 -16.88 9.81
N ILE A 108 -3.82 -16.24 9.05
CA ILE A 108 -2.88 -16.96 8.20
C ILE A 108 -1.73 -17.57 8.98
N LEU A 109 -1.14 -16.82 9.91
CA LEU A 109 0.01 -17.26 10.68
C LEU A 109 -0.32 -18.48 11.56
N PRO A 110 -1.46 -18.55 12.28
CA PRO A 110 -1.87 -19.78 12.97
C PRO A 110 -2.10 -20.97 12.03
N ARG A 111 -2.63 -20.74 10.82
CA ARG A 111 -2.80 -21.80 9.82
C ARG A 111 -1.45 -22.30 9.31
N LEU A 112 -0.51 -21.39 9.03
CA LEU A 112 0.84 -21.70 8.58
C LEU A 112 1.63 -22.50 9.63
N LYS A 113 1.52 -22.13 10.92
CA LYS A 113 2.14 -22.86 12.05
C LYS A 113 1.62 -24.29 12.21
N LYS A 114 0.38 -24.57 11.80
CA LYS A 114 -0.19 -25.93 11.81
C LYS A 114 0.31 -26.79 10.64
N LEU A 115 0.89 -26.18 9.60
CA LEU A 115 1.46 -26.91 8.48
C LEU A 115 2.88 -27.38 8.84
N ASN A 116 3.22 -28.62 8.48
CA ASN A 116 4.56 -29.15 8.70
C ASN A 116 5.60 -28.42 7.84
N ARG A 117 6.83 -28.29 8.35
CA ARG A 117 8.00 -27.71 7.65
C ARG A 117 7.84 -26.25 7.23
N SER A 118 7.12 -25.46 8.02
CA SER A 118 6.88 -24.04 7.75
C SER A 118 7.70 -23.09 8.64
N GLU A 119 8.59 -23.58 9.49
CA GLU A 119 9.30 -22.78 10.51
C GLU A 119 10.01 -21.55 9.91
N VAL A 120 10.80 -21.75 8.84
CA VAL A 120 11.51 -20.66 8.17
C VAL A 120 10.53 -19.65 7.57
N GLN A 121 9.45 -20.12 6.95
CA GLN A 121 8.43 -19.26 6.36
C GLN A 121 7.66 -18.49 7.44
N VAL A 122 7.38 -19.11 8.59
CA VAL A 122 6.76 -18.46 9.74
C VAL A 122 7.64 -17.33 10.25
N ASP A 123 8.94 -17.58 10.42
CA ASP A 123 9.90 -16.56 10.88
C ASP A 123 9.97 -15.37 9.90
N LEU A 124 10.00 -15.64 8.59
CA LEU A 124 9.99 -14.61 7.56
C LEU A 124 8.70 -13.80 7.57
N VAL A 125 7.54 -14.44 7.72
CA VAL A 125 6.25 -13.75 7.83
C VAL A 125 6.19 -12.91 9.10
N GLU A 126 6.69 -13.40 10.23
CA GLU A 126 6.75 -12.63 11.49
C GLU A 126 7.70 -11.43 11.36
N GLN A 127 8.85 -11.60 10.71
CA GLN A 127 9.79 -10.51 10.43
C GLN A 127 9.17 -9.47 9.49
N TRP A 128 8.46 -9.92 8.45
CA TRP A 128 7.74 -9.04 7.53
C TRP A 128 6.66 -8.23 8.26
N LEU A 129 5.84 -8.87 9.10
CA LEU A 129 4.84 -8.21 9.94
C LEU A 129 5.46 -7.14 10.84
N LYS A 130 6.54 -7.47 11.56
CA LYS A 130 7.27 -6.51 12.40
C LYS A 130 7.78 -5.31 11.60
N THR A 131 8.26 -5.55 10.38
CA THR A 131 8.76 -4.49 9.50
C THR A 131 7.64 -3.56 9.07
N LYS A 132 6.44 -4.10 8.78
CA LYS A 132 5.26 -3.30 8.42
C LYS A 132 4.70 -2.52 9.61
N GLU A 133 4.55 -3.16 10.76
CA GLU A 133 4.09 -2.52 12.00
C GLU A 133 5.05 -1.36 12.42
N ASN A 134 6.37 -1.57 12.32
CA ASN A 134 7.36 -0.53 12.62
C ASN A 134 7.37 0.62 11.61
N ASN A 135 7.03 0.36 10.34
CA ASN A 135 6.91 1.40 9.33
C ASN A 135 5.63 2.23 9.52
N ASP A 136 4.55 1.62 10.00
CA ASP A 136 3.35 2.35 10.43
C ASP A 136 3.63 3.19 11.69
N GLU A 137 4.51 2.77 12.60
CA GLU A 137 4.97 3.59 13.74
C GLU A 137 5.86 4.76 13.29
N LYS A 138 6.68 4.59 12.24
CA LYS A 138 7.43 5.71 11.62
C LYS A 138 6.54 6.67 10.83
N GLY A 139 5.41 6.19 10.30
CA GLY A 139 4.34 7.02 9.73
C GLY A 139 3.39 7.63 10.77
N LYS A 140 3.40 7.10 12.00
CA LYS A 140 2.67 7.60 13.19
C LYS A 140 3.64 8.24 14.21
N VAL A 141 4.68 8.96 13.77
CA VAL A 141 5.38 9.93 14.63
C VAL A 141 4.54 11.20 14.75
N GLY A 142 3.42 11.06 15.43
CA GLY A 142 2.92 12.09 16.33
C GLY A 142 3.43 11.77 17.73
N GLN A 143 4.30 12.64 18.26
CA GLN A 143 4.67 12.71 19.68
C GLN A 143 5.28 11.46 20.33
N VAL A 144 6.57 11.23 20.09
CA VAL A 144 7.47 10.79 21.17
C VAL A 144 8.19 12.02 21.68
N VAL A 145 7.86 12.44 22.90
CA VAL A 145 8.64 13.42 23.67
C VAL A 145 9.99 12.77 23.99
N ASN A 146 10.94 12.91 23.07
CA ASN A 146 12.35 12.74 23.39
C ASN A 146 12.87 14.10 23.87
N ASN A 147 13.23 14.16 25.15
CA ASN A 147 13.98 15.24 25.75
C ASN A 147 15.37 15.33 25.09
N ASN A 148 15.44 15.97 23.92
CA ASN A 148 16.70 16.41 23.36
C ASN A 148 17.06 17.73 24.04
N THR A 149 17.93 17.66 25.05
CA THR A 149 18.66 18.82 25.54
C THR A 149 19.61 19.28 24.43
N ILE A 150 19.15 20.21 23.61
CA ILE A 150 20.01 20.92 22.66
C ILE A 150 20.73 22.02 23.44
N GLN A 151 22.03 21.86 23.69
CA GLN A 151 22.88 22.97 24.13
C GLN A 151 23.12 23.88 22.94
N MET A 152 22.34 24.96 22.82
CA MET A 152 22.67 26.07 21.92
C MET A 152 23.53 27.08 22.67
N GLY A 153 24.72 27.35 22.11
CA GLY A 153 25.57 28.46 22.53
C GLY A 153 24.91 29.81 22.22
N ASP A 154 25.19 30.77 23.10
CA ASP A 154 24.82 32.19 23.13
C ASP A 154 24.13 32.76 21.88
N ILE A 155 22.81 32.66 21.81
CA ILE A 155 21.98 33.47 20.89
C ILE A 155 20.87 34.09 21.73
N HIS A 156 20.98 35.40 21.96
CA HIS A 156 19.97 36.24 22.61
C HIS A 156 18.70 36.36 21.74
N ALA A 157 17.86 35.33 21.76
CA ALA A 157 16.48 35.42 21.30
C ALA A 157 15.55 35.09 22.48
N PRO A 158 14.53 35.91 22.80
CA PRO A 158 13.58 35.61 23.86
C PRO A 158 12.69 34.45 23.40
N ILE A 159 13.10 33.22 23.65
CA ILE A 159 12.29 32.03 23.38
C ILE A 159 11.43 31.77 24.62
N GLN A 160 10.13 32.06 24.54
CA GLN A 160 9.14 31.70 25.55
C GLN A 160 8.67 30.25 25.32
N PHE A 161 9.04 29.34 26.21
CA PHE A 161 8.42 28.00 26.27
C PHE A 161 7.14 28.06 27.11
N GLN A 162 5.98 27.79 26.50
CA GLN A 162 4.73 27.57 27.23
C GLN A 162 4.44 26.06 27.31
N GLN A 163 4.55 25.51 28.52
CA GLN A 163 4.10 24.15 28.84
C GLN A 163 2.60 24.17 29.16
N ASN A 164 1.86 23.34 28.43
CA ASN A 164 0.46 22.93 28.63
C ASN A 164 -0.64 24.01 28.52
N SER A 165 -1.45 23.92 27.46
CA SER A 165 -2.89 24.19 27.59
C SER A 165 -3.71 23.32 26.62
N ASN A 166 -4.70 22.61 27.15
CA ASN A 166 -5.55 21.63 26.45
C ASN A 166 -6.54 22.27 25.44
N ASN A 167 -6.29 23.49 24.94
CA ASN A 167 -7.14 24.19 23.98
C ASN A 167 -6.35 25.17 23.09
N SER A 168 -5.13 24.81 22.70
CA SER A 168 -4.32 25.60 21.77
C SER A 168 -4.64 25.21 20.32
N ILE A 169 -5.47 25.98 19.62
CA ILE A 169 -5.51 25.95 18.15
C ILE A 169 -4.29 26.72 17.67
N GLN A 170 -3.21 25.99 17.37
CA GLN A 170 -2.01 26.55 16.79
C GLN A 170 -2.27 26.80 15.29
N ASN A 171 -2.58 28.04 14.92
CA ASN A 171 -2.55 28.46 13.53
C ASN A 171 -1.10 28.55 13.07
N GLN A 172 -0.58 27.48 12.45
CA GLN A 172 0.66 27.55 11.70
C GLN A 172 0.43 28.44 10.48
N SER A 173 0.95 29.66 10.53
CA SER A 173 1.01 30.53 9.36
C SER A 173 2.19 30.10 8.50
N ASN A 174 2.01 29.04 7.71
CA ASN A 174 2.97 28.65 6.69
C ASN A 174 3.05 29.79 5.66
N HIS A 175 4.07 30.65 5.81
CA HIS A 175 4.36 31.70 4.87
C HIS A 175 5.19 31.09 3.74
N TYR A 176 4.59 30.98 2.56
CA TYR A 176 5.30 30.58 1.35
C TYR A 176 5.95 31.83 0.75
N HIS A 177 7.24 31.75 0.40
CA HIS A 177 7.89 32.82 -0.34
C HIS A 177 7.41 32.81 -1.79
N LYS A 178 7.10 34.02 -2.31
CA LYS A 178 6.63 34.22 -3.69
C LYS A 178 7.56 33.55 -4.72
N ASP A 179 8.87 33.65 -4.48
CA ASP A 179 9.90 33.11 -5.36
C ASP A 179 9.89 31.57 -5.38
N ASP A 180 9.48 30.93 -4.29
CA ASP A 180 9.42 29.48 -4.20
C ASP A 180 8.22 28.93 -4.98
N ILE A 181 7.08 29.62 -4.91
CA ILE A 181 5.88 29.28 -5.68
C ILE A 181 6.14 29.43 -7.18
N GLN A 182 6.84 30.49 -7.60
CA GLN A 182 7.19 30.69 -9.01
C GLN A 182 8.08 29.56 -9.54
N LYS A 183 9.10 29.17 -8.78
CA LYS A 183 9.97 28.03 -9.15
C LYS A 183 9.19 26.72 -9.27
N VAL A 184 8.20 26.48 -8.39
CA VAL A 184 7.33 25.29 -8.51
C VAL A 184 6.48 25.34 -9.77
N PHE A 185 5.90 26.49 -10.10
CA PHE A 185 5.10 26.62 -11.33
C PHE A 185 5.95 26.45 -12.59
N GLU A 186 7.20 26.92 -12.59
CA GLU A 186 8.13 26.67 -13.69
C GLU A 186 8.42 25.17 -13.86
N LEU A 187 8.65 24.44 -12.75
CA LEU A 187 8.88 22.99 -12.79
C LEU A 187 7.62 22.21 -13.20
N LEU A 188 6.46 22.58 -12.66
CA LEU A 188 5.17 22.01 -13.05
C LEU A 188 4.91 22.21 -14.54
N SER A 189 5.19 23.41 -15.06
CA SER A 189 5.00 23.72 -16.47
C SER A 189 5.82 22.83 -17.40
N LYS A 190 7.00 22.39 -16.96
CA LYS A 190 7.86 21.45 -17.70
C LYS A 190 7.32 20.03 -17.64
N ASP A 191 6.84 19.59 -16.47
CA ASP A 191 6.33 18.24 -16.26
C ASP A 191 5.00 18.00 -16.98
N ILE A 192 4.12 19.01 -17.08
CA ILE A 192 2.80 18.87 -17.73
C ILE A 192 2.85 18.88 -19.27
N GLN A 193 3.99 19.18 -19.90
CA GLN A 193 4.07 19.27 -21.37
C GLN A 193 3.73 17.95 -22.07
N ASN A 194 4.02 16.82 -21.41
CA ASN A 194 3.80 15.48 -21.93
C ASN A 194 2.44 14.88 -21.51
N VAL A 195 1.58 15.67 -20.85
CA VAL A 195 0.26 15.24 -20.38
C VAL A 195 -0.81 15.62 -21.41
N ASN A 196 -1.98 14.99 -21.31
CA ASN A 196 -3.14 15.30 -22.15
C ASN A 196 -3.43 16.81 -22.18
N GLU A 197 -3.73 17.35 -23.36
CA GLU A 197 -4.02 18.76 -23.59
C GLU A 197 -5.07 19.34 -22.65
N LYS A 198 -6.15 18.60 -22.39
CA LYS A 198 -7.21 19.05 -21.48
C LYS A 198 -6.70 19.23 -20.04
N ILE A 199 -5.89 18.29 -19.57
CA ILE A 199 -5.29 18.34 -18.24
C ILE A 199 -4.29 19.51 -18.17
N ARG A 200 -3.49 19.69 -19.22
CA ARG A 200 -2.54 20.80 -19.32
C ARG A 200 -3.23 22.17 -19.25
N GLU A 201 -4.40 22.31 -19.87
CA GLU A 201 -5.22 23.52 -19.79
C GLU A 201 -5.75 23.78 -18.37
N ASP A 202 -6.24 22.73 -17.68
CA ASP A 202 -6.71 22.83 -16.30
C ASP A 202 -5.56 23.26 -15.35
N PHE A 203 -4.36 22.69 -15.51
CA PHE A 203 -3.18 23.10 -14.77
C PHE A 203 -2.76 24.54 -15.08
N ALA A 204 -2.74 24.93 -16.35
CA ALA A 204 -2.37 26.28 -16.75
C ALA A 204 -3.33 27.33 -16.14
N MET A 205 -4.64 27.04 -16.17
CA MET A 205 -5.66 27.92 -15.60
C MET A 205 -5.47 28.14 -14.10
N GLU A 206 -5.25 27.07 -13.32
CA GLU A 206 -5.03 27.17 -11.87
C GLU A 206 -3.70 27.86 -11.53
N MET A 207 -2.64 27.60 -12.30
CA MET A 207 -1.35 28.28 -12.13
C MET A 207 -1.45 29.78 -12.44
N ASP A 208 -2.10 30.16 -13.54
CA ASP A 208 -2.30 31.57 -13.90
C ASP A 208 -3.14 32.31 -12.85
N TYR A 209 -4.18 31.65 -12.34
CA TYR A 209 -5.02 32.21 -11.29
C TYR A 209 -4.23 32.40 -9.99
N ALA A 210 -3.40 31.41 -9.62
CA ALA A 210 -2.50 31.50 -8.47
C ALA A 210 -1.47 32.63 -8.64
N VAL A 211 -0.81 32.75 -9.79
CA VAL A 211 0.16 33.83 -10.08
C VAL A 211 -0.51 35.20 -9.99
N MET A 212 -1.71 35.35 -10.56
CA MET A 212 -2.46 36.60 -10.50
C MET A 212 -2.80 36.99 -9.05
N GLN A 213 -3.23 36.03 -8.23
CA GLN A 213 -3.56 36.29 -6.83
C GLN A 213 -2.32 36.58 -5.98
N LEU A 214 -1.24 35.85 -6.20
CA LEU A 214 0.05 36.05 -5.53
C LEU A 214 0.63 37.43 -5.84
N ASN A 215 0.54 37.89 -7.08
CA ASN A 215 0.96 39.25 -7.49
C ASN A 215 0.11 40.35 -6.86
N ARG A 216 -1.14 40.05 -6.50
CA ARG A 216 -2.05 40.97 -5.78
C ARG A 216 -1.91 40.88 -4.26
N GLY A 217 -0.96 40.09 -3.75
CA GLY A 217 -0.77 39.86 -2.31
C GLY A 217 -1.94 39.12 -1.65
N LYS A 218 -2.73 38.36 -2.43
CA LYS A 218 -3.84 37.56 -1.93
C LYS A 218 -3.38 36.14 -1.63
N ASP A 219 -4.09 35.48 -0.71
CA ASP A 219 -3.86 34.07 -0.38
C ASP A 219 -4.18 33.18 -1.59
N ILE A 220 -3.28 32.24 -1.88
CA ILE A 220 -3.37 31.29 -2.99
C ILE A 220 -3.57 29.84 -2.53
N LYS A 221 -3.83 29.64 -1.23
CA LYS A 221 -3.94 28.31 -0.63
C LYS A 221 -4.95 27.41 -1.35
N GLN A 222 -6.08 27.96 -1.79
CA GLN A 222 -7.09 27.18 -2.50
C GLN A 222 -6.58 26.65 -3.85
N GLN A 223 -5.83 27.46 -4.58
CA GLN A 223 -5.27 27.13 -5.88
C GLN A 223 -4.14 26.10 -5.74
N LEU A 224 -3.32 26.24 -4.69
CA LEU A 224 -2.31 25.22 -4.38
C LEU A 224 -2.97 23.87 -4.05
N LEU A 225 -4.07 23.86 -3.27
CA LEU A 225 -4.83 22.64 -2.99
C LEU A 225 -5.48 22.04 -4.25
N ASN A 226 -6.02 22.88 -5.13
CA ASN A 226 -6.56 22.45 -6.43
C ASN A 226 -5.47 21.80 -7.28
N LEU A 227 -4.29 22.44 -7.38
CA LEU A 227 -3.13 21.90 -8.11
C LEU A 227 -2.66 20.57 -7.54
N GLY A 228 -2.60 20.41 -6.21
CA GLY A 228 -2.23 19.14 -5.61
C GLY A 228 -3.25 18.03 -5.85
N THR A 229 -4.55 18.36 -5.93
CA THR A 229 -5.60 17.42 -6.33
C THR A 229 -5.40 16.96 -7.77
N LEU A 230 -5.17 17.92 -8.69
CA LEU A 230 -4.85 17.59 -10.09
C LEU A 230 -3.59 16.72 -10.20
N MET A 231 -2.55 17.01 -9.41
CA MET A 231 -1.32 16.19 -9.39
C MET A 231 -1.57 14.76 -8.92
N ARG A 232 -2.48 14.57 -7.95
CA ARG A 232 -2.89 13.26 -7.46
C ARG A 232 -3.67 12.48 -8.52
N ASP A 233 -4.57 13.15 -9.23
CA ASP A 233 -5.41 12.55 -10.27
C ASP A 233 -4.60 12.11 -11.50
N VAL A 234 -3.59 12.89 -11.87
CA VAL A 234 -2.63 12.54 -12.94
C VAL A 234 -1.61 11.49 -12.50
N GLY A 235 -1.31 11.46 -11.20
CA GLY A 235 -0.30 10.60 -10.59
C GLY A 235 1.03 11.32 -10.40
N LEU A 236 1.55 11.28 -9.17
CA LEU A 236 2.78 11.99 -8.77
C LEU A 236 4.02 11.57 -9.56
N GLY A 237 4.03 10.37 -10.15
CA GLY A 237 5.14 9.86 -10.96
C GLY A 237 5.35 10.62 -12.28
N VAL A 238 4.38 11.42 -12.73
CA VAL A 238 4.50 12.28 -13.91
C VAL A 238 5.32 13.54 -13.60
N PHE A 239 5.30 14.00 -12.34
CA PHE A 239 5.90 15.26 -11.90
C PHE A 239 7.34 15.09 -11.41
N THR A 240 8.17 14.46 -12.24
CA THR A 240 9.53 14.07 -11.85
C THR A 240 10.43 15.26 -11.50
N ASN A 241 10.32 16.39 -12.23
CA ASN A 241 11.15 17.57 -11.96
C ASN A 241 10.69 18.30 -10.69
N VAL A 242 9.38 18.34 -10.44
CA VAL A 242 8.82 18.91 -9.21
C VAL A 242 9.22 18.05 -8.02
N VAL A 243 8.96 16.75 -8.06
CA VAL A 243 9.23 15.82 -6.93
C VAL A 243 10.72 15.72 -6.61
N ALA A 244 11.60 15.81 -7.61
CA ALA A 244 13.04 15.80 -7.39
C ALA A 244 13.60 17.12 -6.82
N SER A 245 12.80 18.20 -6.81
CA SER A 245 13.26 19.51 -6.35
C SER A 245 13.13 19.64 -4.82
N PRO A 246 14.16 20.15 -4.11
CA PRO A 246 14.09 20.43 -2.67
C PRO A 246 12.94 21.36 -2.26
N ILE A 247 12.45 22.16 -3.21
CA ILE A 247 11.36 23.10 -3.00
C ILE A 247 9.99 22.42 -2.88
N CYS A 248 9.88 21.17 -3.38
CA CYS A 248 8.67 20.39 -3.26
C CYS A 248 8.35 20.11 -1.80
N GLU A 249 9.33 19.78 -0.96
CA GLU A 249 9.12 19.54 0.47
C GLU A 249 8.59 20.78 1.21
N VAL A 250 8.96 21.97 0.75
CA VAL A 250 8.48 23.25 1.32
C VAL A 250 7.02 23.51 0.95
N ILE A 251 6.62 23.16 -0.28
CA ILE A 251 5.30 23.52 -0.82
C ILE A 251 4.29 22.36 -0.71
N LYS A 252 4.74 21.13 -0.45
CA LYS A 252 3.93 19.92 -0.27
C LYS A 252 2.76 20.10 0.71
N PRO A 253 2.93 20.71 1.90
CA PRO A 253 1.81 20.95 2.82
C PRO A 253 0.72 21.85 2.22
N SER A 254 1.11 22.83 1.41
CA SER A 254 0.20 23.74 0.70
C SER A 254 -0.55 23.09 -0.46
N LEU A 255 0.07 22.08 -1.08
CA LEU A 255 -0.56 21.28 -2.14
C LEU A 255 -1.53 20.23 -1.55
N GLY A 256 -1.52 19.99 -0.24
CA GLY A 256 -2.34 18.95 0.38
C GLY A 256 -1.91 17.53 -0.02
N LEU A 257 -0.61 17.38 -0.32
CA LEU A 257 0.06 16.14 -0.73
C LEU A 257 0.83 15.46 0.41
#